data_AF-A0A232M653-F1
#
_entry.id   AF-A0A232M653-F1
#
_cell.length_a   1.000
_cell.length_b   1.000
_cell.length_c   1.000
_cell.angle_alpha   90.00
_cell.angle_beta   90.00
_cell.angle_gamma   90.00
#
_symmetry.space_group_name_H-M   'P 1'
#
loop_
_entity.id
_entity.type
_entity.pdbx_description
1 polymer ?
#
loop_
_entity_poly.entity_id
_entity_poly.type
_entity_poly.pdbx_seq_one_letter_code
_entity_poly.pdbx_strand_id
1 'polypeptide(L)'
;MNVIEGFLRWYLETHDVEYQSGFLIRARTWRMYYCEEMNKEFPYNLKKQMKSLVCETLTNEYGLNKTSKFQPTINVDDLLYLTHYLMAVSNEYFPTPRQRQQHNTLRKMMTSTSARPGTLLESSGYFKSNDALKWGDIEIFMVKIPRHPNCKVLLVRSKHRLNKGKRNKGAAPIFTYTERNNNLGLCVVQDILEYGFQDEVFASDRIKKPRDIWLYTDVPEHRLSVPIHIKRI
;
A
#
# COMPACT_ATOMS: atom_id res chain seq x y z
N MET A 1 -20.97 -36.47 13.31
CA MET A 1 -20.53 -35.08 13.05
C MET A 1 -19.03 -35.10 12.77
N ASN A 2 -18.58 -34.49 11.68
CA ASN A 2 -17.16 -34.38 11.32
C ASN A 2 -16.44 -33.45 12.31
N VAL A 3 -15.21 -33.74 12.74
CA VAL A 3 -14.43 -32.92 13.70
C VAL A 3 -14.37 -31.44 13.32
N ILE A 4 -14.23 -31.13 12.03
CA ILE A 4 -14.22 -29.76 11.49
C ILE A 4 -15.57 -29.09 11.69
N GLU A 5 -16.66 -29.81 11.41
CA GLU A 5 -18.00 -29.30 11.63
C GLU A 5 -18.27 -29.05 13.11
N GLY A 6 -17.91 -30.00 13.98
CA GLY A 6 -18.04 -29.84 15.43
C GLY A 6 -17.26 -28.63 15.94
N PHE A 7 -16.02 -28.43 15.50
CA PHE A 7 -15.23 -27.25 15.85
C PHE A 7 -15.87 -25.93 15.38
N LEU A 8 -16.35 -25.89 14.14
CA LEU A 8 -16.96 -24.69 13.56
C LEU A 8 -18.29 -24.33 14.24
N ARG A 9 -19.09 -25.33 14.61
CA ARG A 9 -20.34 -25.16 15.38
C ARG A 9 -20.06 -24.69 16.79
N TRP A 10 -19.15 -25.37 17.50
CA TRP A 10 -18.70 -24.95 18.82
C TRP A 10 -18.25 -23.48 18.82
N TYR A 11 -17.51 -23.05 17.78
CA TYR A 11 -17.09 -21.66 17.67
C TYR A 11 -18.28 -20.68 17.55
N LEU A 12 -19.29 -21.00 16.73
CA LEU A 12 -20.50 -20.19 16.58
C LEU A 12 -21.39 -20.19 17.83
N GLU A 13 -21.40 -21.29 18.59
CA GLU A 13 -22.18 -21.42 19.82
C GLU A 13 -21.54 -20.66 20.99
N THR A 14 -20.22 -20.53 21.00
CA THR A 14 -19.46 -19.92 22.11
C THR A 14 -19.07 -18.47 21.86
N HIS A 15 -19.14 -17.99 20.61
CA HIS A 15 -18.74 -16.65 20.24
C HIS A 15 -19.89 -15.93 19.54
N ASP A 16 -20.03 -14.63 19.81
CA ASP A 16 -21.03 -13.78 19.17
C ASP A 16 -20.60 -13.42 17.73
N VAL A 17 -20.91 -14.32 16.79
CA VAL A 17 -20.55 -14.19 15.39
C VAL A 17 -21.79 -13.81 14.59
N GLU A 18 -21.92 -12.53 14.27
CA GLU A 18 -23.08 -12.04 13.51
C GLU A 18 -22.90 -12.16 11.99
N TYR A 19 -21.67 -12.02 11.48
CA TYR A 19 -21.41 -11.88 10.04
C TYR A 19 -20.72 -13.09 9.43
N GLN A 20 -21.24 -13.54 8.28
CA GLN A 20 -20.65 -14.62 7.49
C GLN A 20 -19.20 -14.31 7.09
N SER A 21 -18.91 -13.06 6.74
CA SER A 21 -17.57 -12.63 6.32
C SER A 21 -16.53 -12.80 7.43
N GLY A 22 -16.89 -12.47 8.68
CA GLY A 22 -16.04 -12.72 9.86
C GLY A 22 -15.82 -14.21 10.09
N PHE A 23 -16.89 -15.01 10.00
CA PHE A 23 -16.80 -16.45 10.17
C PHE A 23 -15.92 -17.13 9.10
N LEU A 24 -16.01 -16.68 7.85
CA LEU A 24 -15.14 -17.13 6.76
C LEU A 24 -13.65 -16.86 7.02
N ILE A 25 -13.34 -15.72 7.62
CA ILE A 25 -11.96 -15.40 8.02
C ILE A 25 -11.50 -16.38 9.09
N ARG A 26 -12.32 -16.66 10.12
CA ARG A 26 -11.99 -17.65 11.16
C ARG A 26 -11.72 -19.03 10.58
N ALA A 27 -12.62 -19.53 9.73
CA ALA A 27 -12.48 -20.80 9.03
C ALA A 27 -11.19 -20.85 8.20
N ARG A 28 -10.85 -19.75 7.50
CA ARG A 28 -9.59 -19.64 6.75
C ARG A 28 -8.36 -19.67 7.65
N THR A 29 -8.38 -18.96 8.78
CA THR A 29 -7.27 -18.92 9.73
C THR A 29 -7.02 -20.27 10.36
N TRP A 30 -8.07 -20.98 10.77
CA TRP A 30 -7.95 -22.35 11.26
C TRP A 30 -7.31 -23.28 10.22
N ARG A 31 -7.69 -23.13 8.94
CA ARG A 31 -7.07 -23.89 7.85
C ARG A 31 -5.58 -23.58 7.69
N MET A 32 -5.18 -22.32 7.83
CA MET A 32 -3.76 -21.94 7.76
C MET A 32 -2.98 -22.59 8.90
N TYR A 33 -3.52 -22.51 10.13
CA TYR A 33 -2.95 -23.18 11.30
C TYR A 33 -2.80 -24.69 11.11
N TYR A 34 -3.83 -25.37 10.60
CA TYR A 34 -3.75 -26.80 10.27
C TYR A 34 -2.57 -27.10 9.32
N CYS A 35 -2.39 -26.28 8.28
CA CYS A 35 -1.33 -26.53 7.28
C CYS A 35 0.06 -26.36 7.91
N GLU A 36 0.21 -25.38 8.79
CA GLU A 36 1.46 -25.12 9.51
C GLU A 36 1.78 -26.27 10.48
N GLU A 37 0.83 -26.64 11.35
CA GLU A 37 1.01 -27.71 12.34
C GLU A 37 1.28 -29.08 11.70
N MET A 38 0.58 -29.38 10.61
CA MET A 38 0.69 -30.66 9.92
C MET A 38 1.81 -30.68 8.86
N ASN A 39 2.48 -29.55 8.64
CA ASN A 39 3.47 -29.33 7.58
C ASN A 39 3.03 -29.89 6.21
N LYS A 40 1.76 -29.68 5.85
CA LYS A 40 1.16 -30.19 4.61
C LYS A 40 0.04 -29.30 4.11
N GLU A 41 -0.25 -29.40 2.81
CA GLU A 41 -1.37 -28.68 2.23
C GLU A 41 -2.72 -29.21 2.73
N PHE A 42 -3.70 -28.31 2.84
CA PHE A 42 -5.06 -28.70 3.19
C PHE A 42 -5.72 -29.47 2.02
N PRO A 43 -6.29 -30.67 2.25
CA PRO A 43 -6.87 -31.48 1.19
C PRO A 43 -7.94 -30.74 0.38
N TYR A 44 -7.87 -30.81 -0.95
CA TYR A 44 -8.72 -30.05 -1.85
C TYR A 44 -10.22 -30.34 -1.65
N ASN A 45 -10.61 -31.62 -1.55
CA ASN A 45 -12.00 -32.01 -1.35
C ASN A 45 -12.55 -31.48 -0.02
N LEU A 46 -11.73 -31.57 1.04
CA LEU A 46 -12.06 -31.07 2.36
C LEU A 46 -12.23 -29.55 2.36
N LYS A 47 -11.40 -28.83 1.58
CA LYS A 47 -11.52 -27.37 1.39
C LYS A 47 -12.85 -26.99 0.75
N LYS A 48 -13.31 -27.75 -0.24
CA LYS A 48 -14.59 -27.52 -0.93
C LYS A 48 -15.76 -27.80 0.01
N GLN A 49 -15.72 -28.92 0.73
CA GLN A 49 -16.74 -29.29 1.73
C GLN A 49 -16.83 -28.25 2.84
N MET A 50 -15.70 -27.84 3.40
CA MET A 50 -15.65 -26.81 4.44
C MET A 50 -16.18 -25.47 3.94
N LYS A 51 -15.93 -25.11 2.67
CA LYS A 51 -16.50 -23.89 2.09
C LYS A 51 -18.03 -23.96 2.01
N SER A 52 -18.60 -25.07 1.53
CA SER A 52 -20.07 -25.25 1.49
C SER A 52 -20.65 -25.25 2.91
N LEU A 53 -20.05 -25.99 3.84
CA LEU A 53 -20.45 -26.01 5.25
C LEU A 53 -20.52 -24.59 5.85
N VAL A 54 -19.48 -23.78 5.66
CA VAL A 54 -19.43 -22.41 6.18
C VAL A 54 -20.38 -21.49 5.43
N CYS A 55 -20.35 -21.49 4.09
CA CYS A 55 -21.09 -20.52 3.27
C CYS A 55 -22.59 -20.79 3.17
N GLU A 56 -23.02 -22.04 3.36
CA GLU A 56 -24.39 -22.47 3.14
C GLU A 56 -24.98 -22.99 4.46
N THR A 57 -24.55 -24.16 4.93
CA THR A 57 -25.16 -24.85 6.08
C THR A 57 -25.14 -24.01 7.35
N LEU A 58 -23.95 -23.69 7.87
CA LEU A 58 -23.80 -22.97 9.13
C LEU A 58 -24.24 -21.51 9.02
N THR A 59 -24.05 -20.90 7.84
CA THR A 59 -24.57 -19.55 7.58
C THR A 59 -26.09 -19.51 7.70
N ASN A 60 -26.81 -20.46 7.10
CA ASN A 60 -28.26 -20.47 7.14
C ASN A 60 -28.79 -20.89 8.52
N GLU A 61 -28.15 -21.86 9.17
CA GLU A 61 -28.56 -22.40 10.47
C GLU A 61 -28.40 -21.38 11.60
N TYR A 62 -27.28 -20.66 11.63
CA TYR A 62 -27.00 -19.64 12.65
C TYR A 62 -27.42 -18.22 12.20
N GLY A 63 -28.14 -18.11 11.07
CA GLY A 63 -28.69 -16.83 10.59
C GLY A 63 -27.63 -15.76 10.29
N LEU A 64 -26.42 -16.15 9.87
CA LEU A 64 -25.30 -15.22 9.71
C LEU A 64 -25.59 -14.19 8.62
N ASN A 65 -25.31 -12.93 8.94
CA ASN A 65 -25.51 -11.80 8.06
C ASN A 65 -24.55 -11.87 6.85
N LYS A 66 -25.13 -11.91 5.65
CA LYS A 66 -24.43 -11.94 4.35
C LYS A 66 -24.18 -10.55 3.78
N THR A 67 -24.74 -9.50 4.39
CA THR A 67 -24.53 -8.13 3.93
C THR A 67 -23.08 -7.70 4.16
N SER A 68 -22.58 -6.88 3.25
CA SER A 68 -21.30 -6.22 3.42
C SER A 68 -21.50 -4.93 4.20
N LYS A 69 -20.67 -4.69 5.22
CA LYS A 69 -20.57 -3.37 5.83
C LYS A 69 -20.06 -2.38 4.78
N PHE A 70 -20.82 -1.31 4.55
CA PHE A 70 -20.37 -0.23 3.68
C PHE A 70 -19.09 0.38 4.25
N GLN A 71 -18.05 0.48 3.43
CA GLN A 71 -16.82 1.18 3.79
C GLN A 71 -16.85 2.54 3.08
N PRO A 72 -16.90 3.66 3.82
CA PRO A 72 -16.89 4.97 3.20
C PRO A 72 -15.59 5.19 2.43
N THR A 73 -15.69 5.87 1.29
CA THR A 73 -14.53 6.26 0.49
C THR A 73 -13.81 7.41 1.16
N ILE A 74 -12.49 7.31 1.25
CA ILE A 74 -11.66 8.42 1.71
C ILE A 74 -11.59 9.51 0.64
N ASN A 75 -11.90 10.74 1.00
CA ASN A 75 -11.75 11.92 0.14
C ASN A 75 -10.47 12.72 0.49
N VAL A 76 -10.28 13.87 -0.14
CA VAL A 76 -9.10 14.71 0.08
C VAL A 76 -9.08 15.38 1.45
N ASP A 77 -10.25 15.74 2.00
CA ASP A 77 -10.38 16.38 3.30
C ASP A 77 -10.10 15.38 4.42
N ASP A 78 -10.58 14.15 4.27
CA ASP A 78 -10.26 13.03 5.17
C ASP A 78 -8.74 12.79 5.21
N LEU A 79 -8.07 12.79 4.05
CA LEU A 79 -6.62 12.62 3.98
C LEU A 79 -5.89 13.78 4.65
N LEU A 80 -6.35 15.02 4.47
CA LEU A 80 -5.78 16.19 5.11
C LEU A 80 -5.94 16.13 6.64
N TYR A 81 -7.13 15.75 7.11
CA TYR A 81 -7.41 15.56 8.54
C TYR A 81 -6.53 14.46 9.13
N LEU A 82 -6.43 13.30 8.48
CA LEU A 82 -5.57 12.19 8.91
C LEU A 82 -4.09 12.56 8.89
N THR A 83 -3.67 13.39 7.93
CA THR A 83 -2.31 13.94 7.86
C THR A 83 -2.03 14.85 9.05
N HIS A 84 -2.92 15.82 9.31
CA HIS A 84 -2.79 16.73 10.44
C HIS A 84 -2.77 15.96 11.77
N TYR A 85 -3.71 15.03 11.95
CA TYR A 85 -3.78 14.21 13.15
C TYR A 85 -2.48 13.42 13.35
N LEU A 86 -2.01 12.70 12.33
CA LEU A 86 -0.77 11.91 12.42
C LEU A 86 0.45 12.76 12.75
N MET A 87 0.56 13.94 12.15
CA MET A 87 1.76 14.77 12.26
C MET A 87 1.78 15.65 13.52
N ALA A 88 0.64 16.21 13.93
CA ALA A 88 0.57 17.28 14.93
C ALA A 88 -0.19 16.91 16.22
N VAL A 89 -1.11 15.94 16.17
CA VAL A 89 -2.02 15.63 17.30
C VAL A 89 -1.73 14.27 17.94
N SER A 90 -1.37 13.30 17.11
CA SER A 90 -1.23 11.91 17.52
C SER A 90 -0.02 11.69 18.43
N ASN A 91 -0.27 11.04 19.56
CA ASN A 91 0.76 10.55 20.49
C ASN A 91 1.22 9.11 20.16
N GLU A 92 0.84 8.59 18.99
CA GLU A 92 1.30 7.28 18.53
C GLU A 92 2.82 7.28 18.42
N TYR A 93 3.43 6.25 19.01
CA TYR A 93 4.87 6.09 19.02
C TYR A 93 5.37 5.65 17.65
N PHE A 94 6.33 6.42 17.11
CA PHE A 94 7.13 6.02 15.96
C PHE A 94 8.59 6.03 16.40
N PRO A 95 9.38 4.98 16.09
CA PRO A 95 10.80 4.95 16.42
C PRO A 95 11.58 6.16 15.91
N THR A 96 11.20 6.72 14.76
CA THR A 96 11.78 7.96 14.23
C THR A 96 10.71 8.88 13.61
N PRO A 97 10.96 10.21 13.59
CA PRO A 97 10.10 11.15 12.86
C PRO A 97 9.96 10.79 11.38
N ARG A 98 11.03 10.26 10.77
CA ARG A 98 11.03 9.79 9.39
C ARG A 98 10.05 8.64 9.16
N GLN A 99 9.94 7.67 10.06
CA GLN A 99 8.97 6.59 9.90
C GLN A 99 7.53 7.09 9.96
N ARG A 100 7.25 8.10 10.79
CA ARG A 100 5.95 8.79 10.81
C ARG A 100 5.65 9.46 9.47
N GLN A 101 6.62 10.19 8.91
CA GLN A 101 6.49 10.81 7.59
C GLN A 101 6.29 9.76 6.49
N GLN A 102 7.08 8.68 6.48
CA GLN A 102 6.97 7.60 5.50
C GLN A 102 5.60 6.91 5.55
N HIS A 103 5.06 6.71 6.76
CA HIS A 103 3.68 6.21 6.94
C HIS A 103 2.66 7.16 6.33
N ASN A 104 2.84 8.47 6.49
CA ASN A 104 2.00 9.45 5.84
C ASN A 104 2.13 9.42 4.30
N THR A 105 3.35 9.31 3.77
CA THR A 105 3.60 9.20 2.33
C THR A 105 2.91 7.98 1.73
N LEU A 106 2.93 6.84 2.42
CA LEU A 106 2.20 5.63 1.99
C LEU A 106 0.70 5.89 1.92
N ARG A 107 0.10 6.58 2.89
CA ARG A 107 -1.31 6.99 2.86
C ARG A 107 -1.61 7.87 1.65
N LYS A 108 -0.80 8.91 1.41
CA LYS A 108 -0.93 9.78 0.22
C LYS A 108 -0.89 8.97 -1.07
N MET A 109 0.11 8.09 -1.20
CA MET A 109 0.26 7.22 -2.37
C MET A 109 -0.94 6.32 -2.59
N MET A 110 -1.45 5.67 -1.53
CA MET A 110 -2.65 4.83 -1.58
C MET A 110 -3.89 5.62 -2.01
N THR A 111 -4.11 6.81 -1.42
CA THR A 111 -5.27 7.64 -1.77
C THR A 111 -5.23 8.16 -3.20
N SER A 112 -4.05 8.51 -3.73
CA SER A 112 -3.91 9.01 -5.10
C SER A 112 -4.03 7.92 -6.18
N THR A 113 -3.86 6.65 -5.82
CA THR A 113 -3.78 5.55 -6.79
C THR A 113 -4.82 4.44 -6.57
N SER A 114 -5.53 4.49 -5.44
CA SER A 114 -6.32 3.38 -4.91
C SER A 114 -5.53 2.08 -4.72
N ALA A 115 -4.19 2.16 -4.68
CA ALA A 115 -3.34 1.01 -4.47
C ALA A 115 -3.50 0.48 -3.04
N ARG A 116 -3.43 -0.84 -2.88
CA ARG A 116 -3.49 -1.48 -1.57
C ARG A 116 -2.14 -1.29 -0.85
N PRO A 117 -2.10 -1.18 0.49
CA PRO A 117 -0.84 -1.08 1.23
C PRO A 117 0.15 -2.18 0.85
N GLY A 118 -0.37 -3.41 0.68
CA GLY A 118 0.41 -4.58 0.31
C GLY A 118 1.14 -4.50 -1.04
N THR A 119 0.87 -3.48 -1.87
CA THR A 119 1.55 -3.20 -3.15
C THR A 119 2.76 -2.28 -3.01
N LEU A 120 2.85 -1.57 -1.89
CA LEU A 120 3.92 -0.63 -1.52
C LEU A 120 4.83 -1.21 -0.43
N LEU A 121 4.28 -2.06 0.45
CA LEU A 121 5.00 -2.66 1.56
C LEU A 121 4.61 -4.12 1.79
N GLU A 122 5.54 -4.87 2.35
CA GLU A 122 5.41 -6.24 2.80
C GLU A 122 5.94 -6.34 4.24
N SER A 123 5.17 -7.00 5.09
CA SER A 123 5.48 -7.19 6.51
C SER A 123 5.74 -8.66 6.80
N SER A 124 6.71 -8.91 7.68
CA SER A 124 7.07 -10.23 8.16
C SER A 124 5.92 -10.96 8.84
N GLY A 125 5.00 -10.22 9.48
CA GLY A 125 3.79 -10.78 10.07
C GLY A 125 2.83 -11.42 9.05
N TYR A 126 2.95 -11.06 7.76
CA TYR A 126 2.13 -11.63 6.70
C TYR A 126 2.88 -12.65 5.82
N PHE A 127 4.13 -12.36 5.44
CA PHE A 127 4.87 -13.18 4.47
C PHE A 127 6.29 -13.57 4.94
N LYS A 128 6.55 -13.53 6.25
CA LYS A 128 7.85 -13.86 6.89
C LYS A 128 9.07 -13.11 6.29
N SER A 129 8.82 -12.03 5.55
CA SER A 129 9.81 -11.19 4.88
C SER A 129 9.42 -9.73 5.05
N ASN A 130 10.39 -8.83 4.92
CA ASN A 130 10.19 -7.38 4.96
C ASN A 130 10.70 -6.79 3.66
N ASP A 131 9.79 -6.26 2.85
CA ASP A 131 10.12 -5.61 1.59
C ASP A 131 9.24 -4.36 1.41
N ALA A 132 9.71 -3.40 0.63
CA ALA A 132 8.99 -2.14 0.43
C ALA A 132 9.37 -1.52 -0.92
N LEU A 133 8.71 -0.42 -1.26
CA LEU A 133 9.12 0.46 -2.35
C LEU A 133 10.57 0.93 -2.13
N LYS A 134 11.43 0.75 -3.14
CA LYS A 134 12.85 1.12 -3.09
C LYS A 134 13.17 2.26 -4.05
N TRP A 135 14.34 2.87 -3.91
CA TRP A 135 14.83 3.89 -4.85
C TRP A 135 14.91 3.39 -6.29
N GLY A 136 15.24 2.11 -6.51
CA GLY A 136 15.20 1.50 -7.84
C GLY A 136 13.79 1.35 -8.45
N ASP A 137 12.74 1.56 -7.67
CA ASP A 137 11.34 1.59 -8.12
C ASP A 137 10.83 3.01 -8.40
N ILE A 138 11.67 4.03 -8.20
CA ILE A 138 11.33 5.45 -8.34
C ILE A 138 12.08 6.07 -9.52
N GLU A 139 11.36 6.79 -10.35
CA GLU A 139 11.92 7.65 -11.39
C GLU A 139 11.41 9.07 -11.19
N ILE A 140 12.29 10.06 -11.32
CA ILE A 140 11.97 11.48 -11.13
C ILE A 140 12.20 12.20 -12.45
N PHE A 141 11.28 13.08 -12.84
CA PHE A 141 11.36 13.85 -14.08
C PHE A 141 11.03 15.32 -13.81
N MET A 142 11.73 16.20 -14.52
CA MET A 142 11.30 17.58 -14.74
C MET A 142 10.58 17.63 -16.09
N VAL A 143 9.37 18.19 -16.12
CA VAL A 143 8.49 18.13 -17.30
C VAL A 143 7.92 19.51 -17.61
N LYS A 144 7.89 19.86 -18.91
CA LYS A 144 7.23 21.08 -19.41
C LYS A 144 5.72 20.88 -19.45
N ILE A 145 4.97 21.90 -19.06
CA ILE A 145 3.52 21.90 -19.27
C ILE A 145 3.25 22.23 -20.75
N PRO A 146 2.61 21.35 -21.55
CA PRO A 146 2.45 21.60 -22.99
C PRO A 146 1.73 22.91 -23.33
N ARG A 147 0.77 23.32 -22.51
CA ARG A 147 0.02 24.59 -22.66
C ARG A 147 0.79 25.81 -22.17
N HIS A 148 1.83 25.62 -21.35
CA HIS A 148 2.65 26.67 -20.77
C HIS A 148 4.12 26.22 -20.76
N PRO A 149 4.83 26.28 -21.90
CA PRO A 149 6.17 25.70 -22.05
C PRO A 149 7.23 26.30 -21.12
N ASN A 150 7.00 27.54 -20.64
CA ASN A 150 7.84 28.22 -19.65
C ASN A 150 7.63 27.69 -18.23
N CYS A 151 6.53 26.96 -17.99
CA CYS A 151 6.23 26.33 -16.71
C CYS A 151 6.72 24.88 -16.72
N LYS A 152 7.43 24.52 -15.65
CA LYS A 152 7.92 23.17 -15.43
C LYS A 152 7.35 22.64 -14.12
N VAL A 153 7.17 21.32 -14.06
CA VAL A 153 6.68 20.60 -12.88
C VAL A 153 7.50 19.34 -12.67
N LEU A 154 7.63 18.94 -11.41
CA LEU A 154 8.23 17.66 -11.07
C LEU A 154 7.20 16.53 -11.16
N LEU A 155 7.62 15.41 -11.73
CA LEU A 155 6.84 14.17 -11.84
C LEU A 155 7.64 13.03 -11.23
N VAL A 156 6.99 12.23 -10.41
CA VAL A 156 7.54 10.98 -9.87
C VAL A 156 6.76 9.82 -10.47
N ARG A 157 7.46 8.86 -11.08
CA ARG A 157 6.88 7.56 -11.42
C ARG A 157 7.33 6.53 -10.40
N SER A 158 6.39 5.73 -9.91
CA SER A 158 6.63 4.68 -8.92
C SER A 158 6.14 3.34 -9.44
N LYS A 159 7.01 2.34 -9.42
CA LYS A 159 6.71 0.97 -9.80
C LYS A 159 6.23 0.17 -8.59
N HIS A 160 4.96 -0.24 -8.58
CA HIS A 160 4.38 -0.99 -7.47
C HIS A 160 4.57 -2.50 -7.70
N ARG A 161 5.78 -3.00 -7.43
CA ARG A 161 6.18 -4.39 -7.72
C ARG A 161 5.65 -5.44 -6.74
N LEU A 162 5.08 -5.02 -5.62
CA LEU A 162 4.65 -5.91 -4.54
C LEU A 162 3.18 -6.33 -4.71
N ASN A 163 2.71 -6.63 -5.92
CA ASN A 163 1.33 -7.10 -6.06
C ASN A 163 1.12 -8.47 -5.43
N LYS A 164 0.04 -8.64 -4.67
CA LYS A 164 -0.30 -9.91 -4.00
C LYS A 164 -0.34 -11.06 -5.02
N GLY A 165 0.40 -12.13 -4.74
CA GLY A 165 0.51 -13.31 -5.62
C GLY A 165 1.38 -13.12 -6.87
N LYS A 166 1.83 -11.89 -7.16
CA LYS A 166 2.71 -11.54 -8.28
C LYS A 166 3.87 -10.63 -7.84
N ARG A 167 4.32 -10.78 -6.60
CA ARG A 167 5.41 -9.96 -6.05
C ARG A 167 6.67 -10.17 -6.86
N ASN A 168 7.25 -9.09 -7.37
CA ASN A 168 8.44 -9.12 -8.22
C ASN A 168 8.27 -10.00 -9.48
N LYS A 169 7.04 -10.25 -9.93
CA LYS A 169 6.73 -11.11 -11.06
C LYS A 169 5.86 -10.37 -12.08
N GLY A 170 6.22 -10.50 -13.35
CA GLY A 170 5.51 -9.88 -14.47
C GLY A 170 5.64 -8.35 -14.51
N ALA A 171 4.83 -7.71 -15.36
CA ALA A 171 4.78 -6.27 -15.48
C ALA A 171 4.08 -5.66 -14.26
N ALA A 172 4.84 -4.87 -13.48
CA ALA A 172 4.29 -4.13 -12.35
C ALA A 172 3.60 -2.84 -12.85
N PRO A 173 2.47 -2.44 -12.25
CA PRO A 173 1.86 -1.16 -12.55
C PRO A 173 2.79 -0.02 -12.15
N ILE A 174 2.77 1.04 -12.95
CA ILE A 174 3.54 2.26 -12.73
C ILE A 174 2.55 3.39 -12.52
N PHE A 175 2.64 4.06 -11.38
CA PHE A 175 1.82 5.21 -11.06
C PHE A 175 2.63 6.50 -11.17
N THR A 176 1.98 7.56 -11.63
CA THR A 176 2.59 8.88 -11.80
C THR A 176 2.01 9.83 -10.76
N TYR A 177 2.89 10.52 -10.05
CA TYR A 177 2.56 11.57 -9.08
C TYR A 177 3.08 12.90 -9.62
N THR A 178 2.19 13.87 -9.77
CA THR A 178 2.54 15.24 -10.14
C THR A 178 2.77 16.07 -8.89
N GLU A 179 3.79 16.91 -8.93
CA GLU A 179 4.02 17.94 -7.93
C GLU A 179 2.76 18.78 -7.71
N ARG A 180 2.45 19.05 -6.44
CA ARG A 180 1.31 19.86 -6.03
C ARG A 180 1.80 21.16 -5.42
N ASN A 181 1.37 22.28 -5.98
CA ASN A 181 1.65 23.61 -5.44
C ASN A 181 0.50 24.18 -4.61
N ASN A 182 -0.66 23.51 -4.57
CA ASN A 182 -1.82 23.98 -3.83
C ASN A 182 -1.85 23.54 -2.36
N ASN A 183 -1.23 22.41 -2.03
CA ASN A 183 -1.09 21.93 -0.66
C ASN A 183 0.12 20.99 -0.57
N LEU A 184 1.21 21.52 0.01
CA LEU A 184 2.46 20.79 0.22
C LEU A 184 2.29 19.57 1.13
N GLY A 185 1.39 19.65 2.11
CA GLY A 185 1.06 18.54 3.02
C GLY A 185 0.51 17.30 2.31
N LEU A 186 0.01 17.44 1.07
CA LEU A 186 -0.53 16.35 0.25
C LEU A 186 0.39 15.96 -0.92
N CYS A 187 1.56 16.59 -1.05
CA CYS A 187 2.46 16.39 -2.18
C CYS A 187 3.36 15.17 -1.98
N VAL A 188 3.08 14.07 -2.70
CA VAL A 188 3.95 12.86 -2.69
C VAL A 188 5.34 13.17 -3.24
N VAL A 189 5.42 14.03 -4.26
CA VAL A 189 6.70 14.40 -4.88
C VAL A 189 7.62 15.07 -3.86
N GLN A 190 7.08 15.97 -3.04
CA GLN A 190 7.85 16.61 -1.97
C GLN A 190 8.41 15.59 -0.98
N ASP A 191 7.58 14.67 -0.50
CA ASP A 191 8.03 13.63 0.45
C ASP A 191 9.18 12.80 -0.15
N ILE A 192 9.05 12.39 -1.42
CA ILE A 192 10.07 11.61 -2.12
C ILE A 192 11.37 12.41 -2.28
N LEU A 193 11.30 13.70 -2.60
CA LEU A 193 12.48 14.56 -2.67
C LEU A 193 13.14 14.73 -1.31
N GLU A 194 12.36 14.95 -0.25
CA GLU A 194 12.87 15.06 1.13
C GLU A 194 13.69 13.82 1.52
N TYR A 195 13.13 12.62 1.31
CA TYR A 195 13.86 11.39 1.58
C TYR A 195 15.07 11.24 0.66
N GLY A 196 14.96 11.63 -0.60
CA GLY A 196 16.05 11.54 -1.58
C GLY A 196 17.25 12.41 -1.21
N PHE A 197 17.02 13.59 -0.65
CA PHE A 197 18.09 14.44 -0.12
C PHE A 197 18.69 13.87 1.17
N GLN A 198 17.85 13.36 2.09
CA GLN A 198 18.34 12.72 3.31
C GLN A 198 19.19 11.46 3.03
N ASP A 199 18.86 10.73 1.97
CA ASP A 199 19.54 9.50 1.56
C ASP A 199 20.65 9.74 0.53
N GLU A 200 20.89 11.01 0.15
CA GLU A 200 21.89 11.41 -0.85
C GLU A 200 21.80 10.63 -2.17
N VAL A 201 20.59 10.38 -2.67
CA VAL A 201 20.38 9.41 -3.76
C VAL A 201 20.57 10.01 -5.15
N PHE A 202 20.65 11.32 -5.29
CA PHE A 202 20.80 11.95 -6.60
C PHE A 202 22.19 11.66 -7.19
N ALA A 203 22.24 11.24 -8.46
CA ALA A 203 23.47 10.86 -9.14
C ALA A 203 24.32 12.07 -9.59
N SER A 204 23.73 13.26 -9.66
CA SER A 204 24.42 14.48 -10.06
C SER A 204 25.13 15.12 -8.87
N ASP A 205 26.45 15.33 -8.98
CA ASP A 205 27.24 16.04 -7.96
C ASP A 205 26.82 17.50 -7.75
N ARG A 206 26.00 18.05 -8.66
CA ARG A 206 25.47 19.41 -8.58
C ARG A 206 24.18 19.53 -7.77
N ILE A 207 23.45 18.43 -7.56
CA ILE A 207 22.17 18.44 -6.84
C ILE A 207 22.43 18.07 -5.38
N LYS A 208 22.64 19.09 -4.53
CA LYS A 208 22.95 18.92 -3.10
C LYS A 208 21.84 19.41 -2.18
N LYS A 209 21.01 20.34 -2.64
CA LYS A 209 19.85 20.89 -1.94
C LYS A 209 18.63 21.00 -2.86
N PRO A 210 17.39 21.10 -2.33
CA PRO A 210 16.17 21.12 -3.14
C PRO A 210 16.16 22.13 -4.28
N ARG A 211 16.72 23.33 -4.05
CA ARG A 211 16.76 24.39 -5.06
C ARG A 211 17.61 24.01 -6.29
N ASP A 212 18.62 23.19 -6.11
CA ASP A 212 19.57 22.79 -7.17
C ASP A 212 18.88 22.01 -8.29
N ILE A 213 17.80 21.29 -7.97
CA ILE A 213 16.95 20.63 -8.97
C ILE A 213 16.46 21.64 -10.00
N TRP A 214 15.91 22.77 -9.54
CA TRP A 214 15.36 23.80 -10.41
C TRP A 214 16.43 24.66 -11.09
N LEU A 215 17.59 24.82 -10.46
CA LEU A 215 18.71 25.58 -11.03
C LEU A 215 19.43 24.82 -12.15
N TYR A 216 19.60 23.51 -11.99
CA TYR A 216 20.47 22.72 -12.87
C TYR A 216 19.73 21.73 -13.78
N THR A 217 18.42 21.57 -13.60
CA THR A 217 17.60 20.70 -14.46
C THR A 217 16.78 21.55 -15.42
N ASP A 218 17.28 21.70 -16.64
CA ASP A 218 16.52 22.29 -17.73
C ASP A 218 16.00 21.21 -18.69
N VAL A 219 14.84 21.48 -19.29
CA VAL A 219 14.23 20.61 -20.28
C VAL A 219 14.53 21.20 -21.66
N PRO A 220 15.35 20.54 -22.49
CA PRO A 220 15.69 21.04 -23.83
C PRO A 220 14.44 21.34 -24.68
N GLU A 221 14.54 22.27 -25.63
CA GLU A 221 13.39 22.67 -26.49
C GLU A 221 12.76 21.49 -27.23
N HIS A 222 13.58 20.58 -27.75
CA HIS A 222 13.13 19.38 -28.47
C HIS A 222 12.55 18.27 -27.57
N ARG A 223 12.50 18.46 -26.24
CA ARG A 223 11.96 17.48 -25.28
C ARG A 223 10.83 18.06 -24.45
N LEU A 224 9.93 17.17 -24.02
CA LEU A 224 8.87 17.49 -23.05
C LEU A 224 9.29 17.20 -21.61
N SER A 225 10.31 16.37 -21.41
CA SER A 225 10.82 16.00 -20.09
C SER A 225 12.31 15.67 -20.08
N VAL A 226 12.91 15.73 -18.90
CA VAL A 226 14.26 15.22 -18.63
C VAL A 226 14.23 14.42 -17.32
N PRO A 227 14.88 13.23 -17.28
CA PRO A 227 15.01 12.48 -16.04
C PRO A 227 16.00 13.14 -15.09
N ILE A 228 15.69 13.07 -13.80
CA ILE A 228 16.63 13.36 -12.72
C ILE A 228 17.14 12.01 -12.21
N HIS A 229 18.41 11.73 -12.44
CA HIS A 229 18.98 10.42 -12.19
C HIS A 229 19.24 10.17 -10.71
N ILE A 230 18.84 8.98 -10.26
CA ILE A 230 19.13 8.42 -8.94
C ILE A 230 20.33 7.46 -9.08
N LYS A 231 21.20 7.40 -8.07
CA LYS A 231 22.33 6.46 -7.98
C LYS A 231 21.81 5.03 -8.09
N ARG A 232 22.58 4.14 -8.74
CA ARG A 232 22.31 2.71 -8.68
C ARG A 232 22.70 2.22 -7.28
N ILE A 233 21.70 1.94 -6.45
CA ILE A 233 21.82 1.41 -5.09
C ILE A 233 21.45 -0.07 -5.11
#